data_AF-A0A7Y9VT27-F1
#
_entry.id   AF-A0A7Y9VT27-F1
#
_cell.length_a   1.000
_cell.length_b   1.000
_cell.length_c   1.000
_cell.angle_alpha   90.00
_cell.angle_beta   90.00
_cell.angle_gamma   90.00
#
_symmetry.space_group_name_H-M   'P 1'
#
loop_
_entity.id
_entity.type
_entity.pdbx_description
1 polymer ?
#
loop_
_entity_poly.entity_id
_entity_poly.type
_entity_poly.pdbx_seq_one_letter_code
_entity_poly.pdbx_strand_id
1 'polypeptide(L)'
;MSVVEQIVKNESLDDIVTVFALTRPNPLLDMMIRRYNPEILKGYGALENAYSRLFAAGVLAIDESGLAIKGPNWSPPKFMIENRYT
;
A
#
# COMPACT_ATOMS: atom_id res chain seq x y z
N MET A 1 -7.51 2.52 18.63
CA MET A 1 -7.33 2.25 17.18
C MET A 1 -5.84 2.32 16.89
N SER A 2 -5.23 1.29 16.29
CA SER A 2 -3.79 1.32 16.01
C SER A 2 -3.47 2.29 14.86
N VAL A 3 -2.22 2.77 14.77
CA VAL A 3 -1.79 3.63 13.65
C VAL A 3 -2.03 2.95 12.30
N VAL A 4 -1.73 1.64 12.21
CA VAL A 4 -1.99 0.83 11.01
C VAL A 4 -3.47 0.80 10.65
N GLU A 5 -4.34 0.57 11.64
CA GLU A 5 -5.79 0.56 11.43
C GLU A 5 -6.30 1.93 10.94
N GLN A 6 -5.77 3.03 11.49
CA GLN A 6 -6.14 4.38 11.07
C GLN A 6 -5.72 4.66 9.63
N ILE A 7 -4.50 4.29 9.23
CA ILE A 7 -4.03 4.46 7.85
C ILE A 7 -4.91 3.67 6.87
N VAL A 8 -5.17 2.39 7.15
CA VAL A 8 -5.92 1.52 6.22
C VAL A 8 -7.39 1.95 6.07
N LYS A 9 -7.97 2.59 7.09
CA LYS A 9 -9.35 3.08 7.05
C LYS A 9 -9.52 4.39 6.29
N ASN A 10 -8.48 5.23 6.25
CA ASN A 10 -8.62 6.63 5.85
C ASN A 10 -7.84 6.98 4.57
N GLU A 11 -6.83 6.19 4.22
CA GLU A 11 -5.98 6.45 3.05
C GLU A 11 -6.38 5.61 1.83
N SER A 12 -5.95 6.04 0.65
CA SER A 12 -6.27 5.35 -0.60
C SER A 12 -5.56 3.99 -0.68
N LEU A 13 -6.10 3.07 -1.50
CA LEU A 13 -5.46 1.77 -1.72
C LEU A 13 -4.03 1.93 -2.25
N ASP A 14 -3.82 2.87 -3.15
CA ASP A 14 -2.51 3.11 -3.76
C ASP A 14 -1.51 3.65 -2.71
N ASP A 15 -1.94 4.54 -1.79
CA ASP A 15 -1.11 5.02 -0.69
C ASP A 15 -0.77 3.91 0.32
N ILE A 16 -1.77 3.07 0.66
CA ILE A 16 -1.60 1.92 1.54
C ILE A 16 -0.57 0.95 0.96
N VAL A 17 -0.69 0.60 -0.33
CA VAL A 17 0.23 -0.32 -1.01
C VAL A 17 1.62 0.32 -1.13
N THR A 18 1.71 1.60 -1.47
CA THR A 18 3.00 2.34 -1.58
C THR A 18 3.85 2.28 -0.31
N VAL A 19 3.22 2.25 0.86
CA VAL A 19 3.93 2.20 2.15
C VAL A 19 4.13 0.78 2.62
N PHE A 20 3.07 -0.03 2.66
CA PHE A 20 3.13 -1.32 3.33
C PHE A 20 3.70 -2.45 2.47
N ALA A 21 3.68 -2.34 1.15
CA ALA A 21 4.32 -3.32 0.27
C ALA A 21 5.84 -3.40 0.48
N LEU A 22 6.47 -2.32 0.97
CA LEU A 22 7.91 -2.24 1.25
C LEU A 22 8.35 -3.11 2.44
N THR A 23 7.41 -3.51 3.30
CA THR A 23 7.71 -4.24 4.54
C THR A 23 6.87 -5.50 4.71
N ARG A 24 5.81 -5.65 3.91
CA ARG A 24 4.88 -6.78 3.97
C ARG A 24 4.74 -7.42 2.60
N PRO A 25 4.95 -8.75 2.50
CA PRO A 25 4.64 -9.49 1.29
C PRO A 25 3.12 -9.44 1.01
N ASN A 26 2.77 -9.64 -0.26
CA ASN A 26 1.39 -9.49 -0.75
C ASN A 26 0.32 -10.22 0.10
N PRO A 27 0.50 -11.48 0.55
CA PRO A 27 -0.51 -12.16 1.39
C PRO A 27 -0.76 -11.46 2.73
N LEU A 28 0.28 -10.91 3.36
CA LEU A 28 0.15 -10.19 4.64
C LEU A 28 -0.50 -8.81 4.43
N LEU A 29 -0.23 -8.17 3.29
CA LEU A 29 -0.87 -6.91 2.90
C LEU A 29 -2.37 -7.10 2.66
N ASP A 30 -2.77 -8.12 1.89
CA ASP A 30 -4.17 -8.44 1.63
C ASP A 30 -4.94 -8.71 2.93
N MET A 31 -4.42 -9.57 3.81
CA MET A 31 -5.05 -9.87 5.11
C MET A 31 -5.21 -8.62 5.97
N MET A 32 -4.20 -7.74 6.02
CA MET A 32 -4.28 -6.50 6.77
C MET A 32 -5.38 -5.59 6.24
N ILE A 33 -5.46 -5.42 4.92
CA ILE A 33 -6.45 -4.53 4.30
C ILE A 33 -7.86 -5.07 4.52
N ARG A 34 -8.09 -6.37 4.29
CA ARG A 34 -9.40 -7.01 4.54
C ARG A 34 -9.85 -6.89 5.99
N ARG A 35 -8.91 -6.91 6.95
CA ARG A 35 -9.23 -6.78 8.37
C ARG A 35 -9.77 -5.40 8.74
N TYR A 36 -9.23 -4.33 8.15
CA TYR A 36 -9.52 -2.96 8.58
C TYR A 36 -10.41 -2.17 7.61
N ASN A 37 -10.41 -2.52 6.32
CA ASN A 37 -11.19 -1.88 5.27
C ASN A 37 -11.52 -2.87 4.13
N PRO A 38 -12.38 -3.88 4.37
CA PRO A 38 -12.69 -4.90 3.37
C PRO A 38 -13.34 -4.35 2.09
N GLU A 39 -14.09 -3.24 2.20
CA GLU A 39 -14.77 -2.63 1.05
C GLU A 39 -13.78 -2.09 0.01
N ILE A 40 -12.58 -1.68 0.41
CA ILE A 40 -11.55 -1.18 -0.53
C ILE A 40 -11.04 -2.28 -1.48
N LEU A 41 -11.18 -3.56 -1.11
CA LEU A 41 -10.80 -4.73 -1.91
C LEU A 41 -12.01 -5.49 -2.48
N LYS A 42 -13.19 -4.87 -2.49
CA LYS A 42 -14.43 -5.50 -2.99
C LYS A 42 -14.39 -5.78 -4.48
N GLY A 43 -13.71 -4.93 -5.25
CA GLY A 43 -13.49 -5.15 -6.67
C GLY A 43 -12.58 -6.35 -6.91
N TYR A 44 -12.95 -7.22 -7.84
CA TYR A 44 -12.07 -8.31 -8.27
C TYR A 44 -10.73 -7.75 -8.76
N GLY A 45 -9.63 -8.30 -8.24
CA GLY A 45 -8.28 -7.87 -8.60
C GLY A 45 -7.89 -6.49 -8.08
N ALA A 46 -8.60 -5.90 -7.11
CA ALA A 46 -8.34 -4.52 -6.65
C ALA A 46 -6.89 -4.31 -6.20
N LEU A 47 -6.31 -5.28 -5.49
CA LEU A 47 -4.94 -5.20 -4.97
C LEU A 47 -3.92 -5.33 -6.12
N GLU A 48 -4.11 -6.29 -7.01
CA GLU A 48 -3.29 -6.52 -8.20
C GLU A 48 -3.30 -5.31 -9.13
N ASN A 49 -4.46 -4.66 -9.28
CA ASN A 49 -4.60 -3.43 -10.05
C ASN A 49 -3.84 -2.26 -9.41
N ALA A 50 -3.84 -2.16 -8.08
CA ALA A 50 -3.06 -1.14 -7.36
C ALA A 50 -1.56 -1.35 -7.56
N TYR A 51 -1.07 -2.58 -7.39
CA TYR A 51 0.32 -2.92 -7.72
C TYR A 51 0.66 -2.59 -9.17
N SER A 52 -0.19 -2.96 -10.12
CA SER A 52 0.04 -2.71 -11.54
C SER A 52 0.17 -1.21 -11.84
N ARG A 53 -0.71 -0.37 -11.26
CA ARG A 53 -0.60 1.09 -11.39
C ARG A 53 0.70 1.62 -10.80
N LEU A 54 1.07 1.17 -9.61
CA LEU A 54 2.26 1.66 -8.90
C LEU A 54 3.57 1.24 -9.56
N PHE A 55 3.64 0.03 -10.13
CA PHE A 55 4.78 -0.40 -10.93
C PHE A 55 4.85 0.36 -12.26
N ALA A 56 3.73 0.52 -12.97
CA ALA A 56 3.69 1.28 -14.22
C ALA A 56 4.07 2.75 -14.03
N ALA A 57 3.71 3.34 -12.88
CA ALA A 57 4.09 4.70 -12.51
C ALA A 57 5.53 4.82 -11.98
N GLY A 58 6.25 3.71 -11.81
CA GLY A 58 7.60 3.70 -11.23
C GLY A 58 7.65 4.09 -9.74
N VAL A 59 6.50 4.07 -9.04
CA VAL A 59 6.43 4.32 -7.60
C VAL A 59 6.99 3.12 -6.84
N LEU A 60 6.67 1.91 -7.29
CA LEU A 60 7.24 0.67 -6.78
C LEU A 60 8.17 0.06 -7.83
N ALA A 61 9.16 -0.69 -7.36
CA ALA A 61 10.00 -1.59 -8.15
C ALA A 61 10.09 -2.95 -7.45
N ILE A 62 10.53 -4.00 -8.15
CA ILE A 62 10.70 -5.33 -7.57
C ILE A 62 12.20 -5.57 -7.39
N ASP A 63 12.61 -6.02 -6.21
CA ASP A 63 13.98 -6.49 -5.99
C ASP A 63 14.18 -7.95 -6.44
N GLU A 64 15.42 -8.41 -6.43
CA GLU A 64 15.76 -9.80 -6.81
C GLU A 64 15.10 -10.86 -5.91
N SER A 65 14.63 -10.46 -4.72
CA SER A 65 13.93 -11.34 -3.78
C SER A 65 12.41 -11.41 -4.00
N GLY A 66 11.88 -10.61 -4.93
CA GLY A 66 10.45 -10.54 -5.23
C GLY A 66 9.66 -9.63 -4.30
N LEU A 67 10.32 -8.86 -3.43
CA LEU A 67 9.67 -7.86 -2.56
C LEU A 67 9.60 -6.52 -3.29
N ALA A 68 8.56 -5.74 -3.00
CA ALA A 68 8.47 -4.37 -3.50
C ALA A 68 9.50 -3.50 -2.78
N ILE A 69 10.26 -2.75 -3.57
CA ILE A 69 11.17 -1.69 -3.12
C ILE A 69 10.69 -0.34 -3.65
N LYS A 70 11.28 0.75 -3.14
CA LYS A 70 11.02 2.10 -3.63
C LYS A 70 11.47 2.21 -5.07
N GLY A 71 10.55 2.55 -5.97
CA GLY A 71 10.86 2.84 -7.37
C GLY A 71 11.45 4.24 -7.57
N PRO A 72 11.86 4.58 -8.80
CA PRO A 72 12.47 5.87 -9.12
C PRO A 72 11.55 7.07 -8.86
N ASN A 73 10.23 6.88 -8.94
CA ASN A 73 9.23 7.92 -8.72
C ASN A 73 8.58 7.82 -7.33
N TRP A 74 9.16 7.03 -6.42
CA TRP A 74 8.62 6.91 -5.07
C TRP A 74 8.71 8.24 -4.34
N SER A 75 7.59 8.69 -3.79
CA SER A 75 7.52 9.83 -2.88
C SER A 75 6.65 9.48 -1.67
N PRO A 76 6.90 10.05 -0.48
CA PRO A 76 6.07 9.81 0.69
C PRO A 76 4.63 10.27 0.43
N PRO A 77 3.60 9.44 0.73
CA PRO A 77 2.22 9.88 0.69
C PRO A 77 1.96 11.08 1.60
N LYS A 78 0.94 11.86 1.28
CA LYS A 78 0.60 13.11 1.99
C LYS A 78 0.46 12.94 3.50
N PHE A 79 -0.16 11.85 3.96
CA PHE A 79 -0.35 11.60 5.39
C PHE A 79 0.97 11.39 6.16
N MET A 80 2.02 10.91 5.49
CA MET A 80 3.35 10.79 6.08
C MET A 80 4.04 12.14 6.20
N ILE A 81 3.87 13.01 5.20
CA ILE A 81 4.42 14.38 5.21
C ILE A 81 3.76 15.19 6.33
N GLU A 82 2.46 15.01 6.52
CA GLU A 82 1.67 15.71 7.53
C GLU A 82 1.76 15.11 8.94
N ASN A 83 2.47 13.98 9.12
CA ASN A 83 2.52 13.24 10.39
C ASN A 83 1.12 12.97 10.98
N ARG A 84 0.13 12.67 10.12
CA ARG A 84 -1.30 12.67 10.48
C ARG A 84 -1.68 11.66 11.58
N TYR A 85 -0.93 10.57 11.71
CA TYR A 85 -1.24 9.44 12.60
C TYR A 85 -0.19 9.21 13.69
N THR A 86 0.61 10.25 13.98
CA THR A 86 1.73 10.25 14.95
C THR A 86 1.47 11.23 16.07
#